data_AF-A0A1Y1NG34-F1
#
_entry.id   AF-A0A1Y1NG34-F1
#
_cell.length_a   1.000
_cell.length_b   1.000
_cell.length_c   1.000
_cell.angle_alpha   90.00
_cell.angle_beta   90.00
_cell.angle_gamma   90.00
#
_symmetry.space_group_name_H-M   'P 1'
#
loop_
_entity.id
_entity.type
_entity.pdbx_description
1 polymer ?
#
loop_
_entity_poly.entity_id
_entity_poly.type
_entity_poly.pdbx_seq_one_letter_code
_entity_poly.pdbx_strand_id
1 'polypeptide(L)'
;REPRERLWLRYDVIGCKSKMLGPSKPAFKYRVRCRPVCLKMAHKAYLTRREVLAACHRLHSPKLSNEENRAVFGKCNHPNGHGHNYVVEVTLHGEVNPKTGMLMNVTCLKEYMKSAIMDTMDHKNLDIDVPYFHDHPSTAEHVA
;
A
#
# COMPACT_ATOMS: atom_id res chain seq x y z
N ARG A 1 -9.46 -7.88 25.39
CA ARG A 1 -9.25 -7.20 24.08
C ARG A 1 -8.02 -7.87 23.47
N GLU A 2 -8.23 -8.76 22.51
CA GLU A 2 -7.14 -9.49 21.85
C GLU A 2 -6.28 -8.58 20.96
N PRO A 3 -5.03 -8.96 20.65
CA PRO A 3 -4.13 -8.17 19.83
C PRO A 3 -4.55 -8.25 18.36
N ARG A 4 -4.71 -7.09 17.72
CA ARG A 4 -5.01 -6.99 16.28
C ARG A 4 -3.79 -7.45 15.48
N GLU A 5 -3.94 -8.54 14.74
CA GLU A 5 -2.97 -8.97 13.73
C GLU A 5 -2.81 -7.85 12.68
N ARG A 6 -1.56 -7.46 12.42
CA ARG A 6 -1.20 -6.38 11.50
C ARG A 6 -0.56 -7.04 10.27
N LEU A 7 -1.28 -7.07 9.16
CA LEU A 7 -0.78 -7.60 7.89
C LEU A 7 0.03 -6.52 7.17
N TRP A 8 1.23 -6.86 6.68
CA TRP A 8 2.11 -5.96 5.93
C TRP A 8 2.23 -6.47 4.49
N LEU A 9 1.87 -5.66 3.50
CA LEU A 9 2.20 -5.92 2.10
C LEU A 9 3.38 -5.04 1.67
N ARG A 10 4.43 -5.66 1.11
CA ARG A 10 5.62 -4.99 0.54
C ARG A 10 5.58 -5.12 -0.99
N TYR A 11 5.86 -4.03 -1.68
CA TYR A 11 6.14 -4.03 -3.13
C TYR A 11 7.45 -3.30 -3.40
N ASP A 12 8.39 -3.98 -4.06
CA ASP A 12 9.67 -3.44 -4.52
C ASP A 12 9.61 -3.16 -6.03
N VAL A 13 10.00 -1.95 -6.47
CA VAL A 13 10.14 -1.61 -7.91
C VAL A 13 11.61 -1.27 -8.21
N ILE A 14 12.23 -2.06 -9.10
CA ILE A 14 13.65 -1.98 -9.49
C ILE A 14 13.79 -1.14 -10.78
N GLY A 15 14.70 -0.15 -10.76
CA GLY A 15 14.75 0.99 -11.68
C GLY A 15 15.31 0.81 -13.11
N CYS A 16 15.26 1.93 -13.85
CA CYS A 16 15.61 2.12 -15.27
C CYS A 16 17.04 2.66 -15.47
N LYS A 17 17.76 2.22 -16.51
CA LYS A 17 19.09 2.76 -16.90
C LYS A 17 19.16 3.07 -18.40
N SER A 18 19.81 4.18 -18.74
CA SER A 18 20.22 4.55 -20.10
C SER A 18 21.71 4.96 -20.13
N LYS A 19 22.42 4.59 -21.20
CA LYS A 19 23.84 4.83 -21.51
C LYS A 19 23.96 5.42 -22.92
N MET A 20 24.93 6.31 -23.17
CA MET A 20 25.64 6.45 -24.46
C MET A 20 27.05 7.05 -24.27
N LEU A 21 27.95 6.79 -25.24
CA LEU A 21 29.42 6.91 -25.23
C LEU A 21 29.98 8.03 -26.15
N GLY A 22 31.12 8.64 -25.75
CA GLY A 22 32.18 9.27 -26.58
C GLY A 22 31.95 10.73 -27.05
N PRO A 23 32.98 11.54 -27.47
CA PRO A 23 34.35 11.19 -27.94
C PRO A 23 35.54 12.04 -27.34
N SER A 24 36.78 11.73 -27.79
CA SER A 24 38.16 12.13 -27.37
C SER A 24 38.66 13.52 -27.85
N LYS A 25 39.41 14.42 -27.15
CA LYS A 25 40.85 14.57 -26.68
C LYS A 25 41.15 16.12 -26.68
N PRO A 26 42.27 16.74 -26.17
CA PRO A 26 43.31 16.38 -25.21
C PRO A 26 43.38 17.31 -23.96
N ALA A 27 44.32 17.05 -23.05
CA ALA A 27 44.30 17.44 -21.64
C ALA A 27 45.04 18.74 -21.26
N PHE A 28 44.39 19.58 -20.45
CA PHE A 28 45.04 20.51 -19.50
C PHE A 28 45.02 19.89 -18.10
N LYS A 29 46.19 19.72 -17.48
CA LYS A 29 46.34 19.19 -16.12
C LYS A 29 45.99 20.27 -15.08
N TYR A 30 44.71 20.35 -14.71
CA TYR A 30 44.32 20.90 -13.41
C TYR A 30 44.22 19.74 -12.43
N ARG A 31 45.07 19.72 -11.41
CA ARG A 31 45.01 18.72 -10.34
C ARG A 31 43.88 19.09 -9.39
N VAL A 32 42.65 18.87 -9.82
CA VAL A 32 41.50 18.91 -8.92
C VAL A 32 41.62 17.70 -8.00
N ARG A 33 41.90 17.94 -6.70
CA ARG A 33 41.68 16.91 -5.69
C ARG A 33 40.18 16.62 -5.67
N CYS A 34 39.74 15.60 -6.41
CA CYS A 34 38.48 14.97 -6.12
C CYS A 34 38.57 14.47 -4.68
N ARG A 35 37.85 15.15 -3.78
CA ARG A 35 37.51 14.58 -2.48
C ARG A 35 36.94 13.18 -2.77
N PRO A 36 37.21 12.17 -1.93
CA PRO A 36 36.48 10.93 -2.04
C PRO A 36 35.02 11.34 -2.05
N VAL A 37 34.30 11.02 -3.13
CA VAL A 37 32.85 11.11 -3.12
C VAL A 37 32.48 10.09 -2.07
N CYS A 38 32.40 10.55 -0.82
CA CYS A 38 31.82 9.83 0.28
C CYS A 38 30.53 9.30 -0.31
N LEU A 39 30.47 7.98 -0.51
CA LEU A 39 29.25 7.28 -0.89
C LEU A 39 28.25 7.70 0.18
N LYS A 40 27.47 8.75 -0.11
CA LYS A 40 26.45 9.24 0.81
C LYS A 40 25.55 8.05 1.00
N MET A 41 25.65 7.41 2.16
CA MET A 41 24.77 6.31 2.49
C MET A 41 23.35 6.84 2.31
N ALA A 42 22.64 6.29 1.34
CA ALA A 42 21.28 6.69 1.10
C ALA A 42 20.49 6.31 2.36
N HIS A 43 20.05 7.33 3.11
CA HIS A 43 19.29 7.11 4.33
C HIS A 43 18.03 6.34 3.95
N LYS A 44 17.87 5.14 4.52
CA LYS A 44 16.64 4.36 4.34
C LYS A 44 15.63 4.80 5.39
N ALA A 45 14.38 4.94 4.97
CA ALA A 45 13.28 5.32 5.84
C ALA A 45 12.03 4.49 5.54
N TYR A 46 11.10 4.54 6.47
CA TYR A 46 9.72 4.09 6.27
C TYR A 46 8.80 5.32 6.24
N LEU A 47 7.88 5.35 5.29
CA LEU A 47 6.83 6.37 5.19
C LEU A 47 5.49 5.69 5.29
N THR A 48 4.75 5.95 6.37
CA THR A 48 3.39 5.45 6.56
C THR A 48 2.37 6.57 6.34
N ARG A 49 1.38 6.33 5.49
CA ARG A 49 0.19 7.16 5.37
C ARG A 49 -1.02 6.38 5.88
N ARG A 50 -1.83 7.04 6.71
CA ARG A 50 -3.03 6.48 7.32
C ARG A 50 -4.26 7.18 6.77
N GLU A 51 -5.25 6.40 6.35
CA GLU A 51 -6.58 6.87 5.94
C GLU A 51 -7.67 6.09 6.70
N VAL A 52 -8.88 6.63 6.72
CA VAL A 52 -10.06 5.98 7.30
C VAL A 52 -11.16 5.94 6.24
N LEU A 53 -11.74 4.76 6.03
CA LEU A 53 -12.88 4.59 5.14
C LEU A 53 -14.05 3.94 5.89
N ALA A 54 -15.27 4.28 5.52
CA ALA A 54 -16.49 3.70 6.06
C ALA A 54 -17.09 2.73 5.06
N ALA A 55 -17.23 1.46 5.44
CA ALA A 55 -17.84 0.45 4.57
C ALA A 55 -18.74 -0.50 5.35
N CYS A 56 -19.79 -1.00 4.70
CA CYS A 56 -20.62 -2.06 5.22
C CYS A 56 -20.37 -3.38 4.48
N HIS A 57 -20.64 -4.49 5.16
CA HIS A 57 -20.41 -5.83 4.63
C HIS A 57 -21.17 -6.92 5.42
N ARG A 58 -21.18 -8.13 4.89
CA ARG A 58 -21.67 -9.36 5.51
C ARG A 58 -20.66 -10.47 5.26
N LEU A 59 -20.10 -11.03 6.33
CA LEU A 59 -19.23 -12.20 6.18
C LEU A 59 -20.06 -13.42 5.81
N HIS A 60 -20.03 -13.79 4.53
CA HIS A 60 -20.75 -14.93 3.98
C HIS A 60 -19.91 -15.57 2.87
N SER A 61 -19.74 -16.89 2.92
CA SER A 61 -19.07 -17.66 1.89
C SER A 61 -20.11 -18.37 1.00
N PRO A 62 -20.06 -18.21 -0.33
CA PRO A 62 -20.93 -18.96 -1.24
C PRO A 62 -20.59 -20.46 -1.28
N LYS A 63 -19.45 -20.86 -0.70
CA LYS A 63 -18.98 -22.26 -0.64
C LYS A 63 -19.46 -23.01 0.61
N LEU A 64 -20.19 -22.34 1.50
CA LEU A 64 -20.72 -22.90 2.75
C LEU A 64 -22.25 -22.86 2.72
N SER A 65 -22.90 -23.80 3.39
CA SER A 65 -24.33 -23.74 3.69
C SER A 65 -24.66 -22.55 4.61
N ASN A 66 -25.95 -22.23 4.77
CA ASN A 66 -26.40 -21.16 5.66
C ASN A 66 -26.07 -21.47 7.13
N GLU A 67 -26.21 -22.73 7.54
CA GLU A 67 -25.91 -23.21 8.88
C GLU A 67 -24.42 -23.10 9.18
N GLU A 68 -23.57 -23.54 8.25
CA GLU A 68 -22.11 -23.41 8.35
C GLU A 68 -21.68 -21.95 8.39
N ASN A 69 -22.22 -21.10 7.51
CA ASN A 69 -21.95 -19.67 7.52
C ASN A 69 -22.29 -19.03 8.87
N ARG A 70 -23.46 -19.35 9.43
CA ARG A 70 -23.87 -18.84 10.75
C ARG A 70 -22.98 -19.38 11.87
N ALA A 71 -22.53 -20.63 11.78
CA ALA A 71 -21.62 -21.23 12.77
C ALA A 71 -20.21 -20.60 12.71
N VAL A 72 -19.67 -20.37 11.51
CA VAL A 72 -18.32 -19.82 11.30
C VAL A 72 -18.26 -18.33 11.60
N PHE A 73 -19.17 -17.54 11.01
CA PHE A 73 -19.10 -16.08 11.06
C PHE A 73 -20.00 -15.45 12.14
N GLY A 74 -20.90 -16.23 12.75
CA GLY A 74 -21.73 -15.79 13.87
C GLY A 74 -22.51 -14.51 13.58
N LYS A 75 -22.35 -13.50 14.46
CA LYS A 75 -23.02 -12.20 14.34
C LYS A 75 -22.65 -11.45 13.05
N CYS A 76 -21.46 -11.69 12.50
CA CYS A 76 -21.00 -11.03 11.28
C CYS A 76 -21.70 -11.57 10.01
N ASN A 77 -22.43 -12.69 10.11
CA ASN A 77 -23.24 -13.24 9.02
C ASN A 77 -24.67 -12.66 8.95
N HIS A 78 -25.00 -11.64 9.75
CA HIS A 78 -26.35 -11.07 9.78
C HIS A 78 -26.85 -10.75 8.36
N PRO A 79 -28.07 -11.15 7.95
CA PRO A 79 -28.54 -11.02 6.57
C PRO A 79 -28.51 -9.59 6.03
N ASN A 80 -28.75 -8.59 6.88
CA ASN A 80 -28.72 -7.17 6.52
C ASN A 80 -27.32 -6.54 6.67
N GLY A 81 -26.29 -7.35 6.92
CA GLY A 81 -24.92 -6.90 7.12
C GLY A 81 -24.71 -6.09 8.40
N HIS A 82 -23.55 -5.47 8.46
CA HIS A 82 -23.08 -4.52 9.47
C HIS A 82 -21.99 -3.64 8.84
N GLY A 83 -21.37 -2.71 9.57
CA GLY A 83 -20.33 -1.87 9.00
C GLY A 83 -19.26 -1.42 9.99
N HIS A 84 -18.17 -0.88 9.42
CA HIS A 84 -17.00 -0.46 10.15
C HIS A 84 -16.41 0.83 9.57
N ASN A 85 -15.68 1.54 10.42
CA ASN A 85 -14.72 2.55 9.99
C ASN A 85 -13.35 1.89 9.96
N TYR A 86 -12.94 1.41 8.79
CA TYR A 86 -11.66 0.76 8.58
C TYR A 86 -10.54 1.79 8.64
N VAL A 87 -9.46 1.42 9.32
CA VAL A 87 -8.21 2.19 9.33
C VAL A 87 -7.23 1.49 8.41
N VAL A 88 -6.79 2.18 7.36
CA VAL A 88 -5.82 1.65 6.40
C VAL A 88 -4.50 2.38 6.57
N GLU A 89 -3.42 1.62 6.79
CA GLU A 89 -2.05 2.14 6.89
C GLU A 89 -1.23 1.58 5.74
N VAL A 90 -0.79 2.45 4.82
CA VAL A 90 0.11 2.07 3.73
C VAL A 90 1.51 2.53 4.09
N THR A 91 2.44 1.59 4.16
CA THR A 91 3.83 1.85 4.50
C THR A 91 4.75 1.56 3.33
N LEU A 92 5.45 2.60 2.88
CA LEU A 92 6.53 2.49 1.92
C LEU A 92 7.87 2.39 2.64
N HIS A 93 8.82 1.66 2.06
CA HIS A 93 10.21 1.66 2.51
C HIS A 93 11.14 1.97 1.34
N GLY A 94 12.21 2.71 1.59
CA GLY A 94 13.08 3.13 0.49
C GLY A 94 14.12 4.15 0.89
N GLU A 95 14.88 4.58 -0.12
CA GLU A 95 15.91 5.59 0.02
C GLU A 95 15.30 6.99 0.04
N VAL A 96 15.75 7.81 0.97
CA VAL A 96 15.40 9.23 1.02
C VAL A 96 16.21 9.97 -0.04
N ASN A 97 15.51 10.67 -0.93
CA ASN A 97 16.15 11.47 -1.95
C ASN A 97 16.98 12.59 -1.29
N PRO A 98 18.30 12.67 -1.55
CA PRO A 98 19.18 13.61 -0.84
C PRO A 98 18.98 15.08 -1.24
N LYS A 99 18.26 15.36 -2.33
CA LYS A 99 17.92 16.72 -2.77
C LYS A 99 16.63 17.21 -2.15
N THR A 100 15.62 16.34 -2.03
CA THR A 100 14.28 16.71 -1.56
C THR A 100 14.00 16.33 -0.11
N GLY A 101 14.79 15.43 0.47
CA GLY A 101 14.55 14.90 1.81
C GLY A 101 13.35 13.96 1.91
N MET A 102 12.78 13.53 0.78
CA MET A 102 11.58 12.68 0.74
C MET A 102 11.89 11.29 0.21
N LEU A 103 11.24 10.28 0.78
CA LEU A 103 11.13 8.94 0.18
C LEU A 103 10.20 8.97 -1.04
N MET A 104 9.03 9.60 -0.86
CA MET A 104 8.04 9.87 -1.91
C MET A 104 7.33 11.19 -1.57
N ASN A 105 6.85 11.89 -2.59
CA ASN A 105 5.94 13.01 -2.38
C ASN A 105 4.62 12.50 -1.80
N VAL A 106 4.27 12.95 -0.59
CA VAL A 106 3.08 12.50 0.14
C VAL A 106 1.76 12.81 -0.58
N THR A 107 1.75 13.79 -1.48
CA THR A 107 0.59 14.08 -2.35
C THR A 107 0.39 12.98 -3.38
N CYS A 108 1.47 12.44 -3.96
CA CYS A 108 1.36 11.28 -4.87
C CYS A 108 0.86 10.05 -4.11
N LEU A 109 1.37 9.79 -2.89
CA LEU A 109 0.86 8.68 -2.07
C LEU A 109 -0.63 8.85 -1.73
N LYS A 110 -1.09 10.08 -1.48
CA LYS A 110 -2.52 10.38 -1.30
C LYS A 110 -3.33 10.01 -2.54
N GLU A 111 -2.87 10.39 -3.72
CA GLU A 111 -3.56 10.14 -4.99
C GLU A 111 -3.63 8.63 -5.29
N TYR A 112 -2.53 7.90 -5.07
CA TYR A 112 -2.52 6.44 -5.21
C TYR A 112 -3.47 5.75 -4.22
N MET A 113 -3.46 6.15 -2.94
CA MET A 113 -4.41 5.60 -1.96
C MET A 113 -5.85 5.97 -2.31
N LYS A 114 -6.09 7.18 -2.83
CA LYS A 114 -7.43 7.60 -3.26
C LYS A 114 -7.96 6.69 -4.36
N SER A 115 -7.20 6.52 -5.45
CA SER A 115 -7.65 5.76 -6.61
C SER A 115 -7.74 4.26 -6.34
N ALA A 116 -6.81 3.69 -5.56
CA ALA A 116 -6.78 2.26 -5.30
C ALA A 116 -7.74 1.82 -4.19
N ILE A 117 -7.89 2.63 -3.14
CA ILE A 117 -8.57 2.24 -1.89
C ILE A 117 -9.85 3.04 -1.69
N MET A 118 -9.73 4.38 -1.63
CA MET A 118 -10.86 5.22 -1.20
C MET A 118 -12.00 5.23 -2.22
N ASP A 119 -11.70 5.45 -3.50
CA ASP A 119 -12.73 5.49 -4.55
C ASP A 119 -13.41 4.13 -4.76
N THR A 120 -12.71 3.05 -4.42
CA THR A 120 -13.19 1.67 -4.55
C THR A 120 -14.08 1.27 -3.37
N MET A 121 -13.71 1.63 -2.13
CA MET A 121 -14.30 1.02 -0.93
C MET A 121 -14.97 2.01 0.05
N ASP A 122 -14.68 3.32 -0.04
CA ASP A 122 -15.26 4.28 0.91
C ASP A 122 -16.74 4.57 0.60
N HIS A 123 -17.57 4.59 1.65
CA HIS A 123 -19.03 4.69 1.60
C HIS A 123 -19.69 3.63 0.70
N LYS A 124 -19.14 2.41 0.67
CA LYS A 124 -19.64 1.29 -0.13
C LYS A 124 -20.10 0.11 0.73
N ASN A 125 -20.94 -0.72 0.12
CA ASN A 125 -21.11 -2.10 0.55
C ASN A 125 -20.07 -2.98 -0.17
N LEU A 126 -19.14 -3.59 0.59
CA LEU A 126 -18.05 -4.37 0.01
C LEU A 126 -18.56 -5.53 -0.87
N ASP A 127 -19.55 -6.29 -0.38
CA ASP A 127 -20.02 -7.50 -1.05
C ASP A 127 -20.89 -7.21 -2.29
N ILE A 128 -21.39 -5.97 -2.43
CA ILE A 128 -22.27 -5.58 -3.53
C ILE A 128 -21.52 -4.71 -4.54
N ASP A 129 -20.85 -3.66 -4.06
CA ASP A 129 -20.30 -2.60 -4.89
C ASP A 129 -18.88 -2.89 -5.39
N VAL A 130 -18.16 -3.84 -4.77
CA VAL A 130 -16.76 -4.15 -5.11
C VAL A 130 -16.68 -5.56 -5.73
N PRO A 131 -16.43 -5.66 -7.04
CA PRO A 131 -16.49 -6.94 -7.77
C PRO A 131 -15.64 -8.07 -7.19
N TYR A 132 -14.51 -7.75 -6.56
CA TYR A 132 -13.64 -8.74 -5.93
C TYR A 132 -14.35 -9.57 -4.84
N PHE A 133 -15.26 -8.97 -4.07
CA PHE A 133 -15.96 -9.63 -2.97
C PHE A 133 -17.22 -10.40 -3.39
N HIS A 134 -17.57 -10.42 -4.68
CA HIS A 134 -18.67 -11.26 -5.17
C HIS A 134 -18.38 -12.75 -4.96
N ASP A 135 -17.10 -13.13 -5.11
CA ASP A 135 -16.65 -14.52 -5.00
C ASP A 135 -15.80 -14.80 -3.73
N HIS A 136 -15.50 -13.75 -2.94
CA HIS A 136 -14.61 -13.83 -1.78
C HIS A 136 -15.28 -13.22 -0.55
N PRO A 137 -15.31 -13.90 0.61
CA PRO A 137 -15.82 -13.31 1.84
C PRO A 137 -15.06 -12.02 2.19
N SER A 138 -15.76 -10.94 2.50
CA SER A 138 -15.18 -9.62 2.81
C SER A 138 -14.52 -9.55 4.20
N THR A 139 -13.71 -10.55 4.57
CA THR A 139 -12.98 -10.53 5.85
C THR A 139 -11.88 -9.47 5.81
N ALA A 140 -11.36 -9.07 6.98
CA ALA A 140 -10.30 -8.06 7.03
C ALA A 140 -9.02 -8.52 6.29
N GLU A 141 -8.78 -9.83 6.26
CA GLU A 141 -7.66 -10.48 5.57
C GLU A 141 -7.80 -10.42 4.05
N HIS A 142 -9.01 -10.48 3.49
CA HIS A 142 -9.22 -10.30 2.05
C HIS A 142 -9.30 -8.82 1.63
N VAL A 143 -9.56 -7.91 2.58
CA VAL A 143 -9.51 -6.46 2.35
C VAL A 143 -8.07 -5.94 2.31
N ALA A 144 -7.16 -6.55 3.06
CA ALA A 144 -5.74 -6.16 3.16
C ALA A 144 -4.91 -6.62 1.97
#